data_AF-A0A2T5PI27-F1
#
_entry.id   AF-A0A2T5PI27-F1
#
_cell.length_a   1.000
_cell.length_b   1.000
_cell.length_c   1.000
_cell.angle_alpha   90.00
_cell.angle_beta   90.00
_cell.angle_gamma   90.00
#
_symmetry.space_group_name_H-M   'P 1'
#
loop_
_entity.id
_entity.type
_entity.pdbx_description
1 polymer ?
#
loop_
_entity_poly.entity_id
_entity_poly.type
_entity_poly.pdbx_seq_one_letter_code
_entity_poly.pdbx_strand_id
1 'polypeptide(L)'
;MWANRLAAALQPHPDVRIVLSTSWVRNIGFHRARKALPAELQTRVIGATWHSAMGRGWPDFIPWDVQTRYEQIQAYLSRLTAPASWIAIDDDDRGWADADRDRLILTDPDHGLSDPAVAAELSHKLEVTA
;
A
#
# COMPACT_ATOMS: atom_id res chain seq x y z
N MET A 1 -12.11 -8.56 7.21
CA MET A 1 -11.98 -7.17 6.73
C MET A 1 -11.20 -6.36 7.77
N TRP A 2 -9.94 -6.02 7.48
CA TRP A 2 -9.02 -5.46 8.49
C TRP A 2 -8.85 -3.93 8.40
N ALA A 3 -9.56 -3.29 7.48
CA ALA A 3 -9.50 -1.85 7.26
C ALA A 3 -9.85 -1.03 8.51
N ASN A 4 -10.79 -1.49 9.35
CA ASN A 4 -11.11 -0.82 10.63
C ASN A 4 -9.94 -0.88 11.62
N ARG A 5 -9.12 -1.94 11.59
CA ARG A 5 -7.92 -2.06 12.43
C ARG A 5 -6.84 -1.08 11.96
N LEU A 6 -6.65 -0.97 10.65
CA LEU A 6 -5.77 0.06 10.08
C LEU A 6 -6.25 1.47 10.44
N ALA A 7 -7.56 1.74 10.38
CA ALA A 7 -8.12 3.02 10.78
C ALA A 7 -7.79 3.37 12.23
N ALA A 8 -7.94 2.40 13.15
CA ALA A 8 -7.56 2.57 14.55
C ALA A 8 -6.06 2.80 14.73
N ALA A 9 -5.21 2.01 14.07
CA ALA A 9 -3.75 2.15 14.14
C ALA A 9 -3.26 3.52 13.63
N LEU A 10 -3.96 4.13 12.67
CA LEU A 10 -3.61 5.45 12.13
C LEU A 10 -4.22 6.63 12.91
N GLN A 11 -5.06 6.40 13.93
CA GLN A 11 -5.63 7.49 14.74
C GLN A 11 -4.55 8.36 15.40
N PRO A 12 -3.48 7.81 16.00
CA PRO A 12 -2.41 8.62 16.61
C PRO A 12 -1.51 9.33 15.59
N HIS A 13 -1.60 8.98 14.30
CA HIS A 13 -0.69 9.45 13.25
C HIS A 13 -1.49 10.21 12.16
N PRO A 14 -1.97 11.44 12.44
CA PRO A 14 -2.82 12.20 11.52
C PRO A 14 -2.13 12.57 10.20
N ASP A 15 -0.81 12.62 10.17
CA ASP A 15 -0.02 13.00 8.99
C ASP A 15 0.23 11.85 8.02
N VAL A 16 -0.02 10.60 8.43
CA VAL A 16 0.13 9.44 7.55
C VAL A 16 -0.89 9.51 6.42
N ARG A 17 -0.38 9.31 5.20
CA ARG A 17 -1.13 9.25 3.94
C ARG A 17 -1.01 7.84 3.35
N ILE A 18 -2.01 7.48 2.54
CA ILE A 18 -2.15 6.13 1.98
C ILE A 18 -2.01 6.19 0.47
N VAL A 19 -1.18 5.29 -0.07
CA VAL A 19 -1.11 4.98 -1.49
C VAL A 19 -1.62 3.56 -1.69
N LEU A 20 -2.57 3.39 -2.61
CA LEU A 20 -3.16 2.09 -2.90
C LEU A 20 -2.26 1.28 -3.84
N SER A 21 -1.62 0.21 -3.32
CA SER A 21 -0.92 -0.80 -4.12
C SER A 21 -1.77 -2.06 -4.31
N THR A 22 -2.93 -1.91 -4.97
CA THR A 22 -3.90 -3.01 -5.15
C THR A 22 -4.37 -3.12 -6.59
N SER A 23 -4.60 -4.34 -7.04
CA SER A 23 -5.22 -4.64 -8.34
C SER A 23 -6.61 -4.03 -8.51
N TRP A 24 -7.28 -3.65 -7.42
CA TRP A 24 -8.60 -3.02 -7.48
C TRP A 24 -8.57 -1.68 -8.21
N VAL A 25 -7.52 -0.87 -8.03
CA VAL A 25 -7.42 0.42 -8.74
C VAL A 25 -7.38 0.17 -10.26
N ARG A 26 -6.69 -0.89 -10.69
CA ARG A 26 -6.65 -1.31 -12.08
C ARG A 26 -8.00 -1.87 -12.56
N ASN A 27 -8.65 -2.71 -11.77
CA ASN A 27 -9.83 -3.48 -12.21
C ASN A 27 -11.15 -2.70 -12.10
N ILE A 28 -11.29 -1.87 -11.07
CA ILE A 28 -12.53 -1.13 -10.77
C ILE A 28 -12.33 0.40 -10.72
N GLY A 29 -11.11 0.88 -10.90
CA GLY A 29 -10.78 2.31 -10.89
C GLY A 29 -10.51 2.85 -9.48
N PHE A 30 -9.69 3.90 -9.43
CA PHE A 30 -9.24 4.54 -8.18
C PHE A 30 -10.38 4.92 -7.24
N HIS A 31 -11.42 5.59 -7.75
CA HIS A 31 -12.52 6.07 -6.91
C HIS A 31 -13.32 4.94 -6.27
N ARG A 32 -13.54 3.81 -6.98
CA ARG A 32 -14.26 2.66 -6.42
C ARG A 32 -13.41 1.91 -5.40
N ALA A 33 -12.12 1.71 -5.70
CA ALA A 33 -11.18 1.11 -4.76
C ALA A 33 -11.08 1.93 -3.46
N ARG A 34 -10.95 3.25 -3.58
CA ARG A 34 -10.97 4.16 -2.42
C ARG A 34 -12.27 4.05 -1.64
N LYS A 35 -13.43 4.09 -2.32
CA LYS A 35 -14.75 4.06 -1.67
C LYS A 35 -15.03 2.77 -0.89
N ALA A 36 -14.31 1.69 -1.17
CA ALA A 36 -14.44 0.45 -0.43
C ALA A 36 -13.80 0.49 0.98
N LEU A 37 -13.02 1.51 1.29
CA LEU A 37 -12.43 1.71 2.61
C LEU A 37 -13.40 2.42 3.58
N PRO A 38 -13.22 2.26 4.91
CA PRO A 38 -13.83 3.14 5.91
C PRO A 38 -13.54 4.63 5.63
N ALA A 39 -14.48 5.51 5.95
CA ALA A 39 -14.43 6.92 5.59
C ALA A 39 -13.15 7.63 6.07
N GLU A 40 -12.66 7.25 7.25
CA GLU A 40 -11.46 7.76 7.88
C GLU A 40 -10.19 7.41 7.11
N LEU A 41 -10.18 6.27 6.41
CA LEU A 41 -9.07 5.89 5.53
C LEU A 41 -9.22 6.53 4.15
N GLN A 42 -10.45 6.68 3.65
CA GLN A 42 -10.70 7.31 2.34
C GLN A 42 -10.07 8.70 2.23
N THR A 43 -10.18 9.50 3.29
CA THR A 43 -9.65 10.87 3.36
C THR A 43 -8.12 10.92 3.39
N ARG A 44 -7.47 9.81 3.77
CA ARG A 44 -6.01 9.67 3.81
C ARG A 44 -5.42 9.15 2.51
N VAL A 45 -6.23 8.62 1.59
CA VAL A 45 -5.76 8.10 0.31
C VAL A 45 -5.40 9.24 -0.65
N ILE A 46 -4.11 9.34 -0.98
CA ILE A 46 -3.56 10.39 -1.85
C ILE A 46 -3.28 9.91 -3.28
N GLY A 47 -3.25 8.60 -3.52
CA GLY A 47 -2.93 8.05 -4.83
C GLY A 47 -2.91 6.53 -4.87
N ALA A 48 -2.38 5.99 -5.96
CA ALA A 48 -2.22 4.56 -6.21
C ALA A 48 -0.95 4.29 -7.03
N THR A 49 -0.41 3.08 -6.92
CA THR A 49 0.74 2.65 -7.73
C THR A 49 0.35 2.45 -9.21
N TRP A 50 -0.94 2.28 -9.50
CA TRP A 50 -1.52 2.24 -10.85
C TRP A 50 -2.12 3.58 -11.28
N HIS A 51 -1.89 3.96 -12.55
CA HIS A 51 -2.61 5.04 -13.23
C HIS A 51 -3.09 4.55 -14.60
N SER A 52 -4.29 4.94 -15.04
CA SER A 52 -4.89 4.44 -16.29
C SER A 52 -4.06 4.73 -17.54
N ALA A 53 -3.24 5.78 -17.51
CA ALA A 53 -2.29 6.07 -18.59
C ALA A 53 -1.22 4.97 -18.79
N MET A 54 -0.90 4.18 -17.76
CA MET A 54 0.03 3.05 -17.86
C MET A 54 -0.52 1.91 -18.72
N GLY A 55 -1.85 1.85 -18.90
CA GLY A 55 -2.51 0.92 -19.82
C GLY A 55 -2.61 1.45 -21.26
N ARG A 56 -2.13 2.67 -21.54
CA ARG A 56 -2.15 3.27 -22.88
C ARG A 56 -0.81 3.00 -23.56
N GLY A 57 -0.69 1.85 -24.22
CA GLY A 57 0.53 1.46 -24.93
C GLY A 57 0.28 0.25 -25.79
N TRP A 58 0.63 -0.92 -25.28
CA TRP A 58 0.47 -2.18 -25.97
C TRP A 58 -0.87 -2.83 -25.58
N PRO A 59 -1.74 -3.18 -26.55
CA PRO A 59 -3.04 -3.79 -26.25
C PRO A 59 -2.95 -5.06 -25.39
N ASP A 60 -1.90 -5.86 -25.61
CA ASP A 60 -1.74 -7.19 -25.03
C ASP A 60 -0.74 -7.25 -23.87
N PHE A 61 -0.09 -6.13 -23.54
CA PHE A 61 0.94 -6.11 -22.50
C PHE A 61 0.91 -4.82 -21.68
N ILE A 62 0.65 -4.98 -20.40
CA ILE A 62 0.72 -3.90 -19.41
C ILE A 62 1.85 -4.25 -18.44
N PRO A 63 2.99 -3.53 -18.48
CA PRO A 63 4.14 -3.85 -17.62
C PRO A 63 3.80 -3.95 -16.13
N TRP A 64 2.86 -3.13 -15.65
CA TRP A 64 2.42 -3.15 -14.25
C TRP A 64 1.87 -4.51 -13.81
N ASP A 65 1.26 -5.29 -14.73
CA ASP A 65 0.59 -6.56 -14.42
C ASP A 65 1.58 -7.69 -14.11
N VAL A 66 2.81 -7.56 -14.59
CA VAL A 66 3.88 -8.56 -14.38
C VAL A 66 4.88 -8.15 -13.30
N GLN A 67 4.71 -6.96 -12.73
CA GLN A 67 5.52 -6.48 -11.61
C GLN A 67 5.08 -7.12 -10.29
N THR A 68 6.05 -7.47 -9.46
CA THR A 68 5.85 -7.72 -8.03
C THR A 68 5.29 -6.48 -7.33
N ARG A 69 4.68 -6.65 -6.14
CA ARG A 69 4.19 -5.53 -5.33
C ARG A 69 5.32 -4.54 -5.01
N TYR A 70 6.50 -5.06 -4.68
CA TYR A 70 7.68 -4.26 -4.43
C TYR A 70 8.08 -3.42 -5.67
N GLU A 71 8.17 -4.01 -6.86
CA GLU A 71 8.51 -3.28 -8.09
C GLU A 71 7.48 -2.18 -8.43
N GLN A 72 6.19 -2.42 -8.18
CA GLN A 72 5.15 -1.40 -8.36
C GLN A 72 5.33 -0.22 -7.39
N ILE A 73 5.71 -0.50 -6.14
CA ILE A 73 6.03 0.52 -5.14
C ILE A 73 7.27 1.31 -5.58
N GLN A 74 8.35 0.63 -5.98
CA GLN A 74 9.58 1.29 -6.46
C GLN A 74 9.31 2.17 -7.69
N ALA A 75 8.52 1.69 -8.65
CA ALA A 75 8.12 2.46 -9.82
C ALA A 75 7.23 3.67 -9.48
N TYR A 76 6.47 3.61 -8.38
CA TYR A 76 5.73 4.76 -7.85
C TYR A 76 6.68 5.76 -7.18
N LEU A 77 7.57 5.29 -6.31
CA LEU A 77 8.53 6.12 -5.56
C LEU A 77 9.49 6.88 -6.49
N SER A 78 9.94 6.27 -7.58
CA SER A 78 10.84 6.91 -8.55
C SER A 78 10.22 8.12 -9.27
N ARG A 79 8.91 8.29 -9.21
CA ARG A 79 8.17 9.42 -9.80
C ARG A 79 7.89 10.52 -8.79
N LEU A 80 8.20 10.31 -7.51
CA LEU A 80 8.05 11.35 -6.49
C LEU A 80 9.12 12.42 -6.68
N THR A 81 8.75 13.68 -6.46
CA THR A 81 9.65 14.83 -6.58
C THR A 81 10.59 14.96 -5.37
N ALA A 82 10.32 14.26 -4.28
CA ALA A 82 11.12 14.24 -3.07
C ALA A 82 11.05 12.84 -2.41
N PRO A 83 12.09 12.43 -1.66
CA PRO A 83 12.05 11.21 -0.87
C PRO A 83 10.88 11.25 0.15
N ALA A 84 10.29 10.10 0.40
CA ALA A 84 9.25 9.92 1.42
C ALA A 84 9.66 8.81 2.39
N SER A 85 9.30 8.97 3.66
CA SER A 85 9.32 7.87 4.63
C SER A 85 8.08 7.01 4.41
N TRP A 86 8.24 5.69 4.35
CA TRP A 86 7.14 4.79 3.98
C TRP A 86 7.32 3.38 4.53
N ILE A 87 6.19 2.70 4.70
CA ILE A 87 6.06 1.27 4.94
C ILE A 87 4.97 0.71 4.02
N ALA A 88 5.04 -0.58 3.70
CA ALA A 88 4.01 -1.34 3.00
C ALA A 88 3.32 -2.30 3.95
N ILE A 89 2.03 -2.53 3.74
CA ILE A 89 1.27 -3.61 4.39
C ILE A 89 0.80 -4.51 3.26
N ASP A 90 1.34 -5.72 3.20
CA ASP A 90 1.13 -6.65 2.08
C ASP A 90 1.25 -8.10 2.59
N ASP A 91 0.55 -9.02 1.96
CA ASP A 91 0.67 -10.46 2.21
C ASP A 91 1.69 -11.13 1.26
N ASP A 92 2.25 -10.37 0.32
CA ASP A 92 3.22 -10.84 -0.65
C ASP A 92 4.60 -10.18 -0.46
N ASP A 93 5.60 -11.00 -0.14
CA ASP A 93 6.97 -10.57 0.08
C ASP A 93 7.89 -10.76 -1.14
N ARG A 94 7.34 -11.19 -2.29
CA ARG A 94 8.13 -11.38 -3.51
C ARG A 94 8.73 -10.07 -4.00
N GLY A 95 9.98 -10.14 -4.45
CA GLY A 95 10.74 -9.02 -5.02
C GLY A 95 11.37 -8.09 -3.98
N TRP A 96 11.05 -8.24 -2.69
CA TRP A 96 11.67 -7.46 -1.62
C TRP A 96 13.13 -7.87 -1.41
N ALA A 97 14.04 -6.90 -1.51
CA ALA A 97 15.43 -7.08 -1.10
C ALA A 97 15.56 -7.13 0.42
N ASP A 98 16.55 -7.86 0.95
CA ASP A 98 16.81 -7.95 2.40
C ASP A 98 16.96 -6.58 3.06
N ALA A 99 17.61 -5.63 2.37
CA ALA A 99 17.82 -4.26 2.84
C ALA A 99 16.52 -3.44 2.96
N ASP A 100 15.42 -3.87 2.34
CA ASP A 100 14.13 -3.18 2.38
C ASP A 100 13.09 -3.92 3.23
N ARG A 101 13.43 -5.08 3.81
CA ARG A 101 12.50 -5.90 4.61
C ARG A 101 11.89 -5.13 5.77
N ASP A 102 12.65 -4.21 6.38
CA ASP A 102 12.16 -3.38 7.47
C ASP A 102 11.03 -2.43 7.05
N ARG A 103 10.81 -2.19 5.76
CA ARG A 103 9.69 -1.39 5.25
C ARG A 103 8.43 -2.22 5.01
N LEU A 104 8.48 -3.54 5.07
CA LEU A 104 7.31 -4.40 4.88
C LEU A 104 6.71 -4.79 6.24
N ILE A 105 5.42 -4.59 6.41
CA ILE A 105 4.58 -5.28 7.38
C ILE A 105 3.99 -6.47 6.63
N LEU A 106 4.64 -7.63 6.76
CA LEU A 106 4.19 -8.85 6.10
C LEU A 106 2.99 -9.43 6.86
N THR A 107 1.88 -9.58 6.16
CA THR A 107 0.65 -10.10 6.73
C THR A 107 0.35 -11.52 6.24
N ASP A 108 -0.34 -12.31 7.06
CA ASP A 108 -0.94 -13.54 6.59
C ASP A 108 -2.24 -13.23 5.81
N PRO A 109 -2.52 -13.89 4.67
CA PRO A 109 -3.68 -13.59 3.82
C PRO A 109 -5.04 -13.89 4.50
N ASP A 110 -5.09 -14.74 5.52
CA ASP A 110 -6.33 -15.07 6.23
C ASP A 110 -6.53 -14.17 7.46
N HIS A 111 -5.43 -13.80 8.14
CA HIS A 111 -5.48 -13.06 9.40
C HIS A 111 -5.27 -11.55 9.22
N GLY A 112 -4.45 -11.15 8.25
CA GLY A 112 -4.10 -9.77 7.99
C GLY A 112 -3.62 -9.02 9.24
N LEU A 113 -4.11 -7.79 9.43
CA LEU A 113 -3.85 -6.99 10.64
C LEU A 113 -4.61 -7.47 11.89
N SER A 114 -5.29 -8.62 11.84
CA SER A 114 -5.91 -9.18 13.05
C SER A 114 -4.91 -9.93 13.93
N ASP A 115 -3.76 -10.31 13.38
CA ASP A 115 -2.66 -10.86 14.16
C ASP A 115 -2.10 -9.77 15.11
N PRO A 116 -2.10 -10.02 16.44
CA PRO A 116 -1.58 -9.07 17.42
C PRO A 116 -0.10 -8.72 17.21
N ALA A 117 0.73 -9.65 16.75
CA ALA A 117 2.15 -9.41 16.50
C ALA A 117 2.34 -8.45 15.32
N VAL A 118 1.62 -8.68 14.23
CA VAL A 118 1.63 -7.79 13.04
C VAL A 118 1.08 -6.40 13.40
N ALA A 119 0.02 -6.32 14.20
CA ALA A 119 -0.52 -5.05 14.65
C ALA A 119 0.47 -4.27 15.55
N ALA A 120 1.19 -4.98 16.43
CA ALA A 120 2.24 -4.39 17.25
C ALA A 120 3.42 -3.89 16.40
N GLU A 121 3.84 -4.67 15.40
CA GLU A 121 4.89 -4.26 14.45
C GLU A 121 4.49 -3.01 13.67
N LEU A 122 3.26 -2.97 13.14
CA LEU A 122 2.74 -1.78 12.46
C LEU A 122 2.79 -0.55 13.38
N SER A 123 2.34 -0.70 14.62
CA SER A 123 2.32 0.40 15.59
C SER A 123 3.73 0.91 15.87
N HIS A 124 4.68 -0.01 16.08
CA HIS A 124 6.08 0.33 16.29
C HIS A 124 6.69 1.07 15.09
N LYS A 125 6.47 0.58 13.86
CA LYS A 125 7.00 1.25 12.67
C LYS A 125 6.37 2.63 12.45
N LEU A 126 5.08 2.81 12.76
CA LEU A 126 4.42 4.10 12.66
C LEU A 126 4.98 5.14 13.65
N GLU A 127 5.43 4.72 14.84
CA GLU A 127 6.07 5.58 15.83
C GLU A 127 7.49 6.02 15.41
N VAL A 128 8.24 5.14 14.74
CA VAL A 128 9.63 5.41 14.32
C VAL A 128 9.69 6.17 12.98
N THR A 129 8.64 6.05 12.16
CA THR A 129 8.55 6.66 10.81
C THR A 129 7.96 8.08 10.83
N ALA A 130 7.22 8.43 11.89
CA ALA A 130 6.57 9.74 12.09
C ALA A 130 7.53 10.77 12.68
#